data_AF-A0A4Q5YTX4-F1
#
_entry.id   AF-A0A4Q5YTX4-F1
#
_cell.length_a   1.000
_cell.length_b   1.000
_cell.length_c   1.000
_cell.angle_alpha   90.00
_cell.angle_beta   90.00
_cell.angle_gamma   90.00
#
_symmetry.space_group_name_H-M   'P 1'
#
loop_
_entity.id
_entity.type
_entity.pdbx_description
1 polymer ?
#
loop_
_entity_poly.entity_id
_entity_poly.type
_entity_poly.pdbx_seq_one_letter_code
_entity_poly.pdbx_strand_id
1 'polypeptide(L)'
;MNWFLAKIVYQIVCGDGNHTPQFDEQVRLISAYNSEEAFVKSNSIGLQEEDVFYNQQQQLVQWKFVGVAELHSLEELSDGAEVYSQIKETDDAESYSRFIVHKASQLQKSCLSLTTQTV
;
A
#
# COMPACT_ATOMS: atom_id res chain seq x y z
N MET A 1 8.17 -14.90 -17.83
CA MET A 1 7.29 -13.95 -17.11
C MET A 1 7.99 -13.61 -15.82
N ASN A 2 8.18 -12.33 -15.53
CA ASN A 2 8.81 -11.84 -14.31
C ASN A 2 7.74 -11.26 -13.39
N TRP A 3 8.05 -11.18 -12.09
CA TRP A 3 7.21 -10.49 -11.12
C TRP A 3 7.84 -9.16 -10.75
N PHE A 4 7.01 -8.14 -10.60
CA PHE A 4 7.40 -6.82 -10.16
C PHE A 4 6.49 -6.39 -9.02
N LEU A 5 7.02 -5.57 -8.11
CA LEU A 5 6.23 -4.82 -7.16
C LEU A 5 6.08 -3.40 -7.64
N ALA A 6 4.84 -2.95 -7.77
CA ALA A 6 4.52 -1.56 -8.10
C ALA A 6 3.83 -0.90 -6.91
N LYS A 7 4.28 0.31 -6.56
CA LYS A 7 3.54 1.18 -5.63
C LYS A 7 2.64 2.12 -6.43
N ILE A 8 1.35 1.85 -6.41
CA ILE A 8 0.30 2.65 -7.07
C ILE A 8 -0.30 3.60 -6.04
N VAL A 9 -0.32 4.89 -6.34
CA VAL A 9 -0.72 5.93 -5.40
C VAL A 9 -1.99 6.62 -5.85
N TYR A 10 -2.93 6.77 -4.93
CA TYR A 10 -4.18 7.50 -5.12
C TYR A 10 -4.28 8.66 -4.14
N GLN A 11 -4.81 9.80 -4.58
CA GLN A 11 -5.28 10.85 -3.70
C GLN A 11 -6.76 10.62 -3.40
N ILE A 12 -7.12 10.63 -2.13
CA ILE A 12 -8.50 10.52 -1.68
C ILE A 12 -9.01 11.92 -1.36
N VAL A 13 -10.02 12.38 -2.11
CA VAL A 13 -10.71 13.66 -1.90
C VAL A 13 -12.13 13.38 -1.43
N CYS A 14 -12.53 13.94 -0.30
CA CYS A 14 -13.83 13.76 0.33
C CYS A 14 -14.55 15.11 0.49
N GLY A 15 -15.84 15.16 0.15
CA GLY A 15 -16.67 16.35 0.32
C GLY A 15 -16.17 17.55 -0.50
N ASP A 16 -16.01 18.70 0.16
CA ASP A 16 -15.52 19.95 -0.44
C ASP A 16 -13.98 20.00 -0.59
N GLY A 17 -13.28 18.96 -0.14
CA GLY A 17 -11.81 18.90 -0.15
C GLY A 17 -11.13 19.70 0.96
N ASN A 18 -11.87 20.31 1.90
CA ASN A 18 -11.31 21.00 3.06
C ASN A 18 -10.99 20.03 4.21
N HIS A 19 -10.18 19.01 3.92
CA HIS A 19 -9.66 18.09 4.93
C HIS A 19 -8.16 17.89 4.74
N THR A 20 -7.51 17.31 5.74
CA THR A 20 -6.12 16.87 5.63
C THR A 20 -5.97 15.98 4.39
N PRO A 21 -5.03 16.27 3.47
CA PRO A 21 -4.83 15.44 2.29
C PRO A 21 -4.62 13.98 2.67
N GLN A 22 -5.34 13.09 2.01
CA GLN A 22 -5.25 11.65 2.22
C GLN A 22 -4.74 10.99 0.95
N PHE A 23 -3.79 10.08 1.12
CA PHE A 23 -3.23 9.27 0.04
C PHE A 23 -3.30 7.81 0.43
N ASP A 24 -3.67 6.97 -0.53
CA ASP A 24 -3.54 5.52 -0.41
C ASP A 24 -2.36 5.06 -1.26
N GLU A 25 -1.39 4.42 -0.63
CA GLU A 25 -0.20 3.85 -1.27
C GLU A 25 -0.35 2.33 -1.30
N GLN A 26 -0.68 1.80 -2.48
CA GLN A 26 -0.93 0.38 -2.66
C GLN A 26 0.28 -0.31 -3.28
N VAL A 27 0.82 -1.32 -2.60
CA VAL A 27 1.87 -2.18 -3.16
C VAL A 27 1.22 -3.38 -3.82
N ARG A 28 1.48 -3.59 -5.11
CA ARG A 28 0.86 -4.65 -5.92
C ARG A 28 1.87 -5.49 -6.66
N LEU A 29 1.60 -6.79 -6.75
CA LEU A 29 2.32 -7.72 -7.61
C LEU A 29 1.86 -7.58 -9.06
N ILE A 30 2.82 -7.44 -9.97
CA ILE A 30 2.60 -7.23 -11.39
C ILE A 30 3.41 -8.26 -12.16
N SER A 31 2.73 -9.13 -12.90
CA SER A 31 3.40 -10.05 -13.83
C SER A 31 3.55 -9.39 -15.19
N ALA A 32 4.77 -9.35 -15.71
CA ALA A 32 5.13 -8.77 -17.01
C ALA A 32 6.43 -9.40 -17.55
N TYR A 33 6.75 -9.21 -18.83
CA TYR A 33 7.99 -9.67 -19.43
C TYR A 33 9.19 -8.79 -19.06
N ASN A 34 8.99 -7.49 -18.90
CA ASN A 34 10.03 -6.52 -18.55
C ASN A 34 9.47 -5.35 -17.71
N SER A 35 10.34 -4.47 -17.24
CA SER A 35 9.98 -3.32 -16.40
C SER A 35 9.10 -2.30 -17.12
N GLU A 36 9.29 -2.08 -18.42
CA GLU A 36 8.47 -1.16 -19.22
C GLU A 36 7.01 -1.63 -19.27
N GLU A 37 6.80 -2.90 -19.61
CA GLU A 37 5.46 -3.50 -19.61
C GLU A 37 4.85 -3.50 -18.19
N ALA A 38 5.64 -3.81 -17.16
CA ALA A 38 5.17 -3.76 -15.78
C ALA A 38 4.72 -2.35 -15.40
N PHE A 39 5.46 -1.32 -15.78
CA PHE A 39 5.11 0.08 -15.55
C PHE A 39 3.81 0.47 -16.28
N VAL A 40 3.69 0.15 -17.57
CA VAL A 40 2.48 0.43 -18.36
C VAL A 40 1.27 -0.28 -17.77
N LYS A 41 1.42 -1.56 -17.40
CA LYS A 41 0.36 -2.35 -16.77
C LYS A 41 -0.06 -1.78 -15.42
N SER A 42 0.90 -1.34 -14.60
CA SER A 42 0.63 -0.70 -13.30
C SER A 42 -0.12 0.62 -13.45
N ASN A 43 0.25 1.45 -14.42
CA ASN A 43 -0.49 2.69 -14.72
C ASN A 43 -1.92 2.40 -15.21
N SER A 44 -2.08 1.38 -16.05
CA SER A 44 -3.40 0.95 -16.52
C SER A 44 -4.30 0.51 -15.36
N ILE A 45 -3.78 -0.29 -14.42
CA ILE A 45 -4.48 -0.67 -13.18
C ILE A 45 -4.82 0.58 -12.35
N GLY A 46 -3.85 1.50 -12.20
CA GLY A 46 -4.03 2.79 -11.53
C GLY A 46 -5.27 3.54 -12.02
N LEU A 47 -5.31 3.78 -13.33
CA LEU A 47 -6.40 4.49 -14.00
C LEU A 47 -7.74 3.74 -13.95
N GLN A 48 -7.72 2.40 -14.07
CA GLN A 48 -8.94 1.59 -14.08
C GLN A 48 -9.66 1.57 -12.73
N GLU A 49 -8.94 1.80 -11.64
CA GLU A 49 -9.46 1.75 -10.29
C GLU A 49 -9.66 3.14 -9.65
N GLU A 50 -9.55 4.21 -10.45
CA GLU A 50 -10.15 5.48 -10.06
C GLU A 50 -11.66 5.26 -9.84
N ASP A 51 -12.17 5.82 -8.75
CA ASP A 51 -13.55 5.60 -8.35
C ASP A 51 -14.15 6.85 -7.72
N VAL A 52 -15.47 6.99 -7.85
CA VAL A 52 -16.25 8.09 -7.31
C VAL A 52 -17.53 7.52 -6.70
N PHE A 53 -17.64 7.60 -5.37
CA PHE A 53 -18.77 7.05 -4.65
C PHE A 53 -19.17 7.94 -3.48
N TYR A 54 -20.36 7.70 -2.90
CA TYR A 54 -20.79 8.36 -1.68
C TYR A 54 -20.47 7.49 -0.46
N ASN A 55 -19.84 8.07 0.56
CA ASN A 55 -19.62 7.38 1.81
C ASN A 55 -20.92 7.28 2.65
N GLN A 56 -20.85 6.64 3.82
CA GLN A 56 -22.00 6.47 4.73
C GLN A 56 -22.60 7.81 5.22
N GLN A 57 -21.85 8.90 5.13
CA GLN A 57 -22.27 10.26 5.51
C GLN A 57 -22.78 11.06 4.31
N GLN A 58 -23.04 10.43 3.17
CA GLN A 58 -23.48 11.08 1.93
C GLN A 58 -22.48 12.13 1.40
N GLN A 59 -21.20 11.97 1.72
CA GLN A 59 -20.14 12.80 1.15
C GLN A 59 -19.56 12.11 -0.07
N LEU A 60 -19.35 12.87 -1.14
CA LEU A 60 -18.68 12.40 -2.34
C LEU A 60 -17.21 12.10 -2.01
N VAL A 61 -16.78 10.88 -2.26
CA VAL A 61 -15.39 10.43 -2.15
C VAL A 61 -14.88 10.14 -3.56
N GLN A 62 -13.72 10.69 -3.88
CA GLN A 62 -13.05 10.52 -5.16
C GLN A 62 -11.67 9.96 -4.93
N TRP A 63 -11.41 8.81 -5.52
CA TRP A 63 -10.09 8.20 -5.63
C TRP A 63 -9.49 8.63 -6.96
N LYS A 64 -8.44 9.46 -6.88
CA LYS A 64 -7.77 10.03 -8.05
C LYS A 64 -6.40 9.40 -8.18
N PHE A 65 -6.14 8.77 -9.31
CA PHE A 65 -4.85 8.16 -9.57
C PHE A 65 -3.78 9.26 -9.67
N VAL A 66 -2.73 9.13 -8.86
CA VAL A 66 -1.60 10.07 -8.85
C VAL A 66 -0.48 9.55 -9.74
N GLY A 67 -0.18 8.25 -9.63
CA GLY A 67 0.91 7.65 -10.39
C GLY A 67 1.43 6.34 -9.80
N VAL A 68 2.36 5.72 -10.51
CA VAL A 68 3.19 4.63 -10.00
C VAL A 68 4.47 5.26 -9.43
N ALA A 69 4.62 5.26 -8.11
CA ALA A 69 5.72 5.93 -7.43
C ALA A 69 7.00 5.08 -7.40
N GLU A 70 6.86 3.75 -7.43
CA GLU A 70 7.97 2.82 -7.36
C GLU A 70 7.68 1.55 -8.17
N LEU A 71 8.72 0.94 -8.74
CA LEU A 71 8.66 -0.32 -9.48
C LEU A 71 9.94 -1.12 -9.26
N HIS A 72 9.81 -2.30 -8.65
CA HIS A 72 10.94 -3.18 -8.29
C HIS A 72 10.77 -4.57 -8.89
N SER A 73 11.83 -5.15 -9.46
CA SER A 73 11.81 -6.53 -9.95
C SER A 73 11.96 -7.52 -8.79
N LEU A 74 11.15 -8.57 -8.77
CA LEU A 74 11.31 -9.71 -7.88
C LEU A 74 12.12 -10.79 -8.61
N GLU A 75 13.44 -10.67 -8.56
CA GLU A 75 14.34 -11.58 -9.26
C GLU A 75 14.39 -12.97 -8.61
N GLU A 76 14.34 -13.02 -7.27
CA GLU A 76 14.33 -14.27 -6.52
C GLU A 76 13.36 -14.21 -5.33
N LEU A 77 12.54 -15.25 -5.19
CA LEU A 77 11.71 -15.48 -4.01
C LEU A 77 12.45 -16.45 -3.09
N SER A 78 13.30 -15.91 -2.23
CA SER A 78 14.03 -16.68 -1.21
C SER A 78 13.63 -16.23 0.19
N ASP A 79 13.74 -17.15 1.15
CA ASP A 79 13.45 -16.86 2.55
C ASP A 79 14.37 -15.73 3.06
N GLY A 80 13.76 -14.70 3.65
CA GLY A 80 14.48 -13.53 4.16
C GLY A 80 14.95 -12.51 3.10
N ALA A 81 14.63 -12.68 1.81
CA ALA A 81 14.97 -11.70 0.79
C ALA A 81 14.35 -10.31 1.08
N GLU A 82 15.14 -9.25 0.92
CA GLU A 82 14.59 -7.89 0.95
C GLU A 82 13.80 -7.63 -0.33
N VAL A 83 12.53 -7.30 -0.15
CA VAL A 83 11.57 -7.14 -1.23
C VAL A 83 11.22 -5.66 -1.45
N TYR A 84 11.24 -4.86 -0.39
CA TYR A 84 10.97 -3.43 -0.40
C TYR A 84 11.59 -2.80 0.85
N SER A 85 12.19 -1.61 0.69
CA SER A 85 12.77 -0.85 1.79
C SER A 85 12.42 0.63 1.67
N GLN A 86 12.08 1.26 2.80
CA GLN A 86 11.80 2.69 2.88
C GLN A 86 12.43 3.27 4.13
N ILE A 87 13.13 4.40 3.96
CA ILE A 87 13.62 5.21 5.08
C ILE A 87 12.51 6.18 5.47
N LYS A 88 12.16 6.20 6.76
CA LYS A 88 11.15 7.12 7.31
C LYS A 88 11.79 8.08 8.30
N GLU A 89 11.81 9.36 7.93
CA GLU A 89 12.19 10.45 8.82
C GLU A 89 10.97 10.91 9.63
N THR A 90 11.16 11.15 10.93
CA THR A 90 10.08 11.54 11.84
C THR A 90 10.61 12.50 12.90
N ASP A 91 9.80 13.49 13.27
CA ASP A 91 10.17 14.49 14.27
C ASP A 91 10.20 13.94 15.70
N ASP A 92 9.56 12.79 15.96
CA ASP A 92 9.50 12.15 17.29
C ASP A 92 9.82 10.64 17.20
N ALA A 93 11.10 10.34 17.38
CA ALA A 93 11.61 8.96 17.34
C ALA A 93 11.05 8.07 18.45
N GLU A 94 10.75 8.60 19.64
CA GLU A 94 10.21 7.80 20.75
C GLU A 94 8.77 7.39 20.48
N SER A 95 7.94 8.33 20.03
CA SER A 95 6.55 8.06 19.72
C SER A 95 6.42 7.10 18.53
N TYR A 96 7.24 7.25 17.49
CA TYR A 96 7.29 6.28 16.39
C TYR A 96 7.71 4.89 16.87
N SER A 97 8.76 4.79 17.69
CA SER A 97 9.22 3.51 18.25
C SER A 97 8.14 2.81 19.09
N ARG A 98 7.46 3.55 19.97
CA ARG A 98 6.33 3.01 20.77
C ARG A 98 5.19 2.54 19.88
N PHE A 99 4.88 3.28 18.82
CA PHE A 99 3.86 2.89 17.85
C PHE A 99 4.20 1.58 17.14
N ILE A 100 5.45 1.40 16.71
CA ILE A 100 5.91 0.15 16.06
C ILE A 100 5.85 -1.03 17.04
N VAL A 101 6.33 -0.87 18.28
CA VAL A 101 6.24 -1.92 19.31
C VAL A 101 4.78 -2.28 19.59
N HIS A 102 3.90 -1.29 19.68
CA HIS A 102 2.48 -1.54 19.87
C HIS A 102 1.90 -2.38 18.72
N LYS A 103 2.16 -1.99 17.46
CA LYS A 103 1.72 -2.76 16.28
C LYS A 103 2.25 -4.19 16.29
N ALA A 104 3.52 -4.39 16.57
CA ALA A 104 4.12 -5.72 16.67
C ALA A 104 3.43 -6.58 17.73
N SER A 105 3.09 -6.01 18.89
CA SER A 105 2.37 -6.72 19.94
C SER A 105 0.95 -7.14 19.53
N GLN A 106 0.24 -6.31 18.76
CA GLN A 106 -1.10 -6.64 18.26
C GLN A 106 -1.04 -7.74 17.21
N LEU A 107 -0.06 -7.69 16.30
CA LEU A 107 0.17 -8.75 15.32
C LEU A 107 0.50 -10.08 16.01
N GLN A 108 1.39 -10.07 16.99
CA GLN A 108 1.73 -11.26 17.76
C GLN A 108 0.50 -11.89 18.41
N LYS A 109 -0.36 -11.07 19.05
CA LYS A 109 -1.62 -11.54 19.64
C LYS A 109 -2.55 -12.13 18.58
N SER A 110 -2.69 -11.49 17.43
CA SER A 110 -3.53 -11.99 16.33
C SER A 110 -3.04 -13.35 15.82
N CYS A 111 -1.74 -13.50 15.56
CA CYS A 111 -1.14 -14.77 15.12
C CYS A 111 -1.29 -15.90 16.15
N LEU A 112 -1.16 -15.59 17.45
CA LEU A 112 -1.32 -16.57 18.53
C LEU A 112 -2.80 -16.92 18.77
N SER A 113 -3.73 -15.99 18.57
CA SER A 113 -5.17 -16.27 18.74
C SER A 113 -5.70 -17.28 17.73
N LEU A 114 -5.16 -17.29 16.50
CA LEU A 114 -5.50 -18.23 15.43
C LEU A 114 -5.08 -19.68 15.74
N THR A 115 -4.12 -19.89 16.65
CA THR A 115 -3.61 -21.22 17.01
C THR A 115 -4.46 -21.93 18.07
N THR A 116 -5.40 -21.22 18.73
CA THR A 116 -6.20 -21.75 19.85
C THR A 116 -7.59 -22.27 19.43
N GLN A 117 -8.00 -22.12 18.16
CA GLN A 117 -9.29 -22.62 17.65
C GLN A 117 -9.22 -24.02 17.03
N THR A 118 -8.13 -24.75 17.23
CA THR A 118 -7.96 -26.13 16.73
C THR A 118 -7.71 -27.10 17.88
N VAL A 119 -8.72 -27.34 18.71
CA VAL A 119 -8.85 -28.55 19.54
C VAL A 119 -10.33 -28.94 19.62
#